data_AF-A0A0K0D438-F1
#
_entry.id   AF-A0A0K0D438-F1
#
_cell.length_a   1.000
_cell.length_b   1.000
_cell.length_c   1.000
_cell.angle_alpha   90.00
_cell.angle_beta   90.00
_cell.angle_gamma   90.00
#
_symmetry.space_group_name_H-M   'P 1'
#
loop_
_entity.id
_entity.type
_entity.pdbx_description
1 polymer ?
#
loop_
_entity_poly.entity_id
_entity_poly.type
_entity_poly.pdbx_seq_one_letter_code
_entity_poly.pdbx_strand_id
1 'polypeptide(L)'
;MLIRATLLLAAAVVVVLGTKSANDKLKECCKSLKEADKDCVNKFCDFKAISQTNILSFLSTCSERGPTVGNMWDCVSLRHDHTECCKSKGVEGKCLEYCAAQDGVPTNYLDYLFCVESFNEIRDCFMDHLEKNPAFKKKY
;
A
#
# COMPACT_ATOMS: atom_id res chain seq x y z
N MET A 1 -17.88 -64.20 17.33
CA MET A 1 -18.20 -62.81 16.94
C MET A 1 -16.88 -62.09 16.73
N LEU A 2 -16.46 -61.86 15.48
CA LEU A 2 -15.22 -61.14 15.16
C LEU A 2 -15.50 -59.63 15.12
N ILE A 3 -14.87 -58.85 16.00
CA ILE A 3 -14.92 -57.39 15.94
C ILE A 3 -13.77 -56.93 15.03
N ARG A 4 -14.13 -56.42 13.84
CA ARG A 4 -13.19 -55.81 12.89
C ARG A 4 -12.78 -54.44 13.43
N ALA A 5 -11.52 -54.29 13.83
CA ALA A 5 -10.95 -53.01 14.19
C ALA A 5 -10.58 -52.25 12.92
N THR A 6 -11.42 -51.29 12.51
CA THR A 6 -11.15 -50.37 11.41
C THR A 6 -10.23 -49.25 11.91
N LEU A 7 -8.98 -49.24 11.43
CA LEU A 7 -8.05 -48.12 11.63
C LEU A 7 -8.58 -46.87 10.89
N LEU A 8 -8.87 -45.81 11.65
CA LEU A 8 -9.10 -44.47 11.11
C LEU A 8 -7.75 -43.74 11.01
N LEU A 9 -7.17 -43.66 9.81
CA LEU A 9 -6.10 -42.70 9.53
C LEU A 9 -6.70 -41.30 9.45
N ALA A 10 -6.48 -40.48 10.48
CA ALA A 10 -6.77 -39.05 10.42
C ALA A 10 -5.65 -38.36 9.61
N ALA A 11 -5.94 -38.00 8.36
CA ALA A 11 -5.07 -37.11 7.59
C ALA A 11 -5.16 -35.70 8.17
N ALA A 12 -4.10 -35.23 8.84
CA ALA A 12 -3.99 -33.86 9.28
C ALA A 12 -3.83 -32.95 8.03
N VAL A 13 -4.92 -32.32 7.60
CA VAL A 13 -4.87 -31.25 6.60
C VAL A 13 -4.26 -30.02 7.28
N VAL A 14 -2.97 -29.78 7.01
CA VAL A 14 -2.31 -28.54 7.42
C VAL A 14 -2.86 -27.43 6.52
N VAL A 15 -3.76 -26.60 7.05
CA VAL A 15 -4.23 -25.40 6.35
C VAL A 15 -3.08 -24.40 6.37
N VAL A 16 -2.33 -24.33 5.26
CA VAL A 16 -1.36 -23.26 5.04
C VAL A 16 -2.13 -21.97 4.81
N LEU A 17 -2.33 -21.19 5.88
CA LEU A 17 -2.83 -19.83 5.76
C LEU A 17 -1.74 -18.98 5.08
N GLY A 18 -1.81 -18.87 3.75
CA GLY A 18 -0.89 -18.04 2.98
C GLY A 18 -0.94 -16.59 3.48
N THR A 19 0.22 -16.02 3.79
CA THR A 19 0.34 -14.61 4.14
C THR A 19 0.00 -13.76 2.92
N LYS A 20 -0.98 -12.84 3.05
CA LYS A 20 -1.32 -11.89 1.98
C LYS A 20 -0.08 -11.08 1.57
N SER A 21 0.08 -10.85 0.26
CA SER A 21 1.14 -9.94 -0.22
C SER A 21 0.87 -8.51 0.23
N ALA A 22 1.89 -7.64 0.20
CA ALA A 22 1.70 -6.21 0.45
C ALA A 22 0.64 -5.61 -0.48
N ASN A 23 0.64 -6.00 -1.76
CA ASN A 23 -0.33 -5.49 -2.72
C ASN A 23 -1.77 -5.96 -2.42
N ASP A 24 -1.94 -7.17 -1.92
CA ASP A 24 -3.27 -7.66 -1.48
C ASP A 24 -3.77 -6.87 -0.27
N LYS A 25 -2.89 -6.55 0.68
CA LYS A 25 -3.20 -5.72 1.85
C LYS A 25 -3.54 -4.28 1.45
N LEU A 26 -2.81 -3.70 0.50
CA LEU A 26 -3.13 -2.39 -0.07
C LEU A 26 -4.53 -2.39 -0.69
N LYS A 27 -4.84 -3.39 -1.53
CA LYS A 27 -6.16 -3.53 -2.16
C LYS A 27 -7.27 -3.77 -1.15
N GLU A 28 -7.01 -4.49 -0.07
CA GLU A 28 -7.94 -4.66 1.05
C GLU A 28 -8.30 -3.31 1.68
N CYS A 29 -7.30 -2.46 1.96
CA CYS A 29 -7.55 -1.12 2.49
C CYS A 29 -8.36 -0.26 1.52
N CYS A 30 -7.95 -0.19 0.25
CA CYS A 30 -8.65 0.65 -0.73
C CYS A 30 -10.12 0.29 -0.93
N LYS A 31 -10.47 -1.00 -0.88
CA LYS A 31 -11.87 -1.47 -0.96
C LYS A 31 -12.74 -0.96 0.20
N SER A 32 -12.12 -0.61 1.32
CA SER A 32 -12.81 -0.07 2.50
C SER A 32 -12.98 1.47 2.47
N LEU A 33 -12.42 2.15 1.46
CA LEU A 33 -12.50 3.60 1.33
C LEU A 33 -13.90 4.03 0.86
N LYS A 34 -14.63 4.76 1.71
CA LYS A 34 -15.99 5.25 1.46
C LYS A 34 -16.02 6.57 0.71
N GLU A 35 -15.00 7.41 0.93
CA GLU A 35 -14.92 8.79 0.41
C GLU A 35 -13.94 8.93 -0.77
N ALA A 36 -13.28 7.83 -1.17
CA ALA A 36 -12.39 7.83 -2.32
C ALA A 36 -13.18 7.60 -3.62
N ASP A 37 -12.74 8.26 -4.69
CA ASP A 37 -13.25 8.10 -6.04
C ASP A 37 -12.99 6.66 -6.54
N LYS A 38 -14.06 6.00 -7.00
CA LYS A 38 -14.02 4.57 -7.35
C LYS A 38 -13.16 4.31 -8.58
N ASP A 39 -13.16 5.20 -9.57
CA ASP A 39 -12.36 5.02 -10.78
C ASP A 39 -10.86 5.12 -10.46
N CYS A 40 -10.49 6.08 -9.62
CA CYS A 40 -9.13 6.19 -9.11
C CYS A 40 -8.70 4.96 -8.31
N VAL A 41 -9.55 4.45 -7.40
CA VAL A 41 -9.27 3.22 -6.66
C VAL A 41 -9.07 2.04 -7.61
N ASN A 42 -9.97 1.86 -8.57
CA ASN A 42 -9.93 0.74 -9.51
C ASN A 42 -8.69 0.79 -10.41
N LYS A 43 -8.27 1.98 -10.83
CA LYS A 43 -7.17 2.17 -11.79
C LYS A 43 -5.79 2.22 -11.11
N PHE A 44 -5.70 2.77 -9.90
CA PHE A 44 -4.41 3.13 -9.29
C PHE A 44 -4.16 2.53 -7.91
N CYS A 45 -5.10 1.81 -7.28
CA CYS A 45 -4.79 1.12 -6.01
C CYS A 45 -3.96 -0.16 -6.23
N ASP A 46 -2.69 0.06 -6.55
CA ASP A 46 -1.67 -0.96 -6.75
C ASP A 46 -0.28 -0.30 -6.58
N PHE A 47 0.70 -1.03 -6.07
CA PHE A 47 2.07 -0.50 -5.94
C PHE A 47 2.68 -0.04 -7.28
N LYS A 48 2.18 -0.54 -8.41
CA LYS A 48 2.57 -0.05 -9.74
C LYS A 48 2.28 1.43 -9.96
N ALA A 49 1.26 2.00 -9.31
CA ALA A 49 0.94 3.42 -9.43
C ALA A 49 1.96 4.32 -8.71
N ILE A 50 2.62 3.79 -7.69
CA ILE A 50 3.68 4.47 -6.95
C ILE A 50 5.02 4.09 -7.60
N SER A 51 5.24 4.50 -8.84
CA SER A 51 6.51 4.27 -9.53
C SER A 51 6.90 5.50 -10.30
N GLN A 52 8.18 5.63 -10.60
CA GLN A 52 8.69 6.72 -11.44
C GLN A 52 7.88 6.88 -12.74
N THR A 53 7.47 5.77 -13.35
CA THR A 53 6.75 5.78 -14.64
C THR A 53 5.25 6.10 -14.53
N ASN A 54 4.61 5.84 -13.39
CA ASN A 54 3.15 5.90 -13.26
C ASN A 54 2.66 6.97 -12.28
N ILE A 55 3.53 7.48 -11.40
CA ILE A 55 3.12 8.38 -10.32
C ILE A 55 2.44 9.64 -10.83
N LEU A 56 2.94 10.23 -11.93
CA LEU A 56 2.32 11.41 -12.51
C LEU A 56 0.92 11.11 -13.04
N SER A 57 0.69 9.95 -13.66
CA SER A 57 -0.62 9.53 -14.14
C SER A 57 -1.62 9.37 -12.98
N PHE A 58 -1.17 8.82 -11.86
CA PHE A 58 -1.98 8.71 -10.64
C PHE A 58 -2.33 10.09 -10.06
N LEU A 59 -1.31 10.90 -9.77
CA LEU A 59 -1.49 12.20 -9.12
C LEU A 59 -2.29 13.16 -10.02
N SER A 60 -1.97 13.25 -11.32
CA SER A 60 -2.70 14.15 -12.22
C SER A 60 -4.15 13.75 -12.44
N THR A 61 -4.48 12.45 -12.34
CA THR A 61 -5.86 11.97 -12.55
C THR A 61 -6.72 12.13 -11.30
N CYS A 62 -6.13 11.98 -10.12
CA CYS A 62 -6.86 11.76 -8.88
C CYS A 62 -6.77 12.89 -7.84
N SER A 63 -5.84 13.84 -7.99
CA SER A 63 -5.63 14.91 -6.98
C SER A 63 -6.88 15.77 -6.75
N GLU A 64 -7.64 16.06 -7.80
CA GLU A 64 -8.86 16.88 -7.71
C GLU A 64 -10.13 16.08 -7.37
N ARG A 65 -10.01 14.77 -7.09
CA ARG A 65 -11.15 13.88 -6.83
C ARG A 65 -11.41 13.70 -5.34
N GLY A 66 -11.57 14.80 -4.60
CA GLY A 66 -11.81 14.77 -3.16
C GLY A 66 -10.64 14.17 -2.37
N PRO A 67 -10.86 13.45 -1.25
CA PRO A 67 -9.79 12.94 -0.39
C PRO A 67 -9.07 11.71 -0.97
N THR A 68 -9.26 11.40 -2.25
CA THR A 68 -8.86 10.14 -2.89
C THR A 68 -7.38 9.84 -2.76
N VAL A 69 -6.50 10.77 -3.17
CA VAL A 69 -5.04 10.53 -3.13
C VAL A 69 -4.59 10.35 -1.69
N GLY A 70 -5.00 11.22 -0.77
CA GLY A 70 -4.65 11.09 0.65
C GLY A 70 -5.13 9.77 1.27
N ASN A 71 -6.35 9.35 0.97
CA ASN A 71 -6.89 8.07 1.44
C ASN A 71 -6.12 6.86 0.89
N MET A 72 -5.74 6.89 -0.38
CA MET A 72 -4.91 5.84 -0.98
C MET A 72 -3.48 5.88 -0.44
N TRP A 73 -2.96 7.07 -0.13
CA TRP A 73 -1.66 7.27 0.50
C TRP A 73 -1.61 6.69 1.92
N ASP A 74 -2.66 6.91 2.72
CA ASP A 74 -2.83 6.28 4.04
C ASP A 74 -2.75 4.73 3.92
N CYS A 75 -3.41 4.16 2.91
CA CYS A 75 -3.42 2.73 2.68
C CYS A 75 -2.04 2.14 2.36
N VAL A 76 -1.28 2.80 1.46
CA VAL A 76 0.02 2.28 1.02
C VAL A 76 1.12 2.51 2.05
N SER A 77 1.10 3.65 2.73
CA SER A 77 2.13 4.03 3.72
C SER A 77 1.87 3.49 5.13
N LEU A 78 0.66 3.00 5.40
CA LEU A 78 0.16 2.70 6.74
C LEU A 78 0.20 3.89 7.72
N ARG A 79 0.32 5.14 7.21
CA ARG A 79 0.59 6.36 8.00
C ARG A 79 1.81 6.24 8.92
N HIS A 80 2.78 5.44 8.50
CA HIS A 80 4.06 5.30 9.18
C HIS A 80 5.08 6.28 8.59
N ASP A 81 6.02 6.75 9.40
CA ASP A 81 7.14 7.57 8.92
C ASP A 81 8.23 6.70 8.30
N HIS A 82 8.39 6.82 6.98
CA HIS A 82 9.40 6.09 6.20
C HIS A 82 10.64 6.91 5.90
N THR A 83 10.79 8.10 6.49
CA THR A 83 11.87 9.05 6.18
C THR A 83 13.25 8.41 6.27
N GLU A 84 13.52 7.60 7.30
CA GLU A 84 14.83 6.95 7.47
C GLU A 84 15.07 5.87 6.41
N CYS A 85 14.04 5.10 6.04
CA CYS A 85 14.14 4.16 4.92
C CYS A 85 14.43 4.89 3.60
N CYS A 86 13.67 5.95 3.32
CA CYS A 86 13.82 6.77 2.13
C CYS A 86 15.22 7.39 2.01
N LYS A 87 15.75 7.99 3.09
CA LYS A 87 17.12 8.53 3.12
C LYS A 87 18.15 7.45 2.79
N SER A 88 18.01 6.25 3.36
CA SER A 88 18.93 5.14 3.08
C SER A 88 18.92 4.67 1.62
N LYS A 89 17.85 4.96 0.88
CA LYS A 89 17.70 4.68 -0.56
C LYS A 89 18.03 5.88 -1.45
N GLY A 90 18.51 7.00 -0.88
CA GLY A 90 18.94 8.18 -1.63
C GLY A 90 17.83 9.19 -1.95
N VAL A 91 16.66 9.10 -1.29
CA VAL A 91 15.64 10.14 -1.37
C VAL A 91 16.06 11.29 -0.47
N GLU A 92 16.08 12.52 -1.00
CA GLU A 92 16.60 13.68 -0.28
C GLU A 92 15.69 14.92 -0.42
N GLY A 93 15.98 15.92 0.40
CA GLY A 93 15.35 17.24 0.33
C GLY A 93 13.83 17.19 0.45
N LYS A 94 13.17 17.96 -0.40
CA LYS A 94 11.70 18.13 -0.39
C LYS A 94 10.94 16.83 -0.72
N CYS A 95 11.58 15.86 -1.37
CA CYS A 95 10.95 14.59 -1.72
C CYS A 95 10.68 13.70 -0.50
N LEU A 96 11.36 13.94 0.62
CA LEU A 96 11.11 13.23 1.89
C LEU A 96 9.71 13.50 2.46
N GLU A 97 9.03 14.56 2.03
CA GLU A 97 7.64 14.83 2.44
C GLU A 97 6.68 13.71 1.98
N TYR A 98 6.97 13.03 0.86
CA TYR A 98 6.20 11.84 0.46
C TYR A 98 6.48 10.63 1.38
N CYS A 99 7.65 10.58 2.02
CA CYS A 99 8.08 9.49 2.90
C CYS A 99 7.52 9.60 4.31
N ALA A 100 7.40 10.82 4.82
CA ALA A 100 6.91 11.06 6.18
C ALA A 100 5.53 10.45 6.38
N ALA A 101 4.61 10.65 5.43
CA ALA A 101 3.29 10.00 5.25
C ALA A 101 2.32 9.94 6.46
N GLN A 102 2.77 10.23 7.68
CA GLN A 102 2.03 10.32 8.92
C GLN A 102 1.06 11.51 8.92
N ASP A 103 1.42 12.56 8.19
CA ASP A 103 0.65 13.80 8.01
C ASP A 103 -0.10 13.83 6.66
N GLY A 104 -0.09 12.70 5.94
CA GLY A 104 -0.68 12.55 4.62
C GLY A 104 0.30 12.76 3.47
N VAL A 105 -0.26 12.94 2.29
CA VAL A 105 0.47 13.19 1.04
C VAL A 105 0.59 14.70 0.79
N PRO A 106 1.70 15.21 0.22
CA PRO A 106 1.77 16.59 -0.24
C PRO A 106 0.58 16.99 -1.13
N THR A 107 -0.01 18.16 -0.88
CA THR A 107 -1.29 18.57 -1.49
C THR A 107 -1.15 19.08 -2.93
N ASN A 108 -0.03 19.71 -3.28
CA ASN A 108 0.23 20.20 -4.63
C ASN A 108 1.37 19.42 -5.28
N TYR A 109 1.06 18.35 -6.01
CA TYR A 109 2.08 17.49 -6.60
C TYR A 109 2.94 18.19 -7.68
N LEU A 110 2.46 19.29 -8.28
CA LEU A 110 3.21 20.04 -9.28
C LEU A 110 4.49 20.64 -8.71
N ASP A 111 4.49 20.99 -7.41
CA ASP A 111 5.66 21.53 -6.71
C ASP A 111 6.72 20.46 -6.41
N TYR A 112 6.48 19.21 -6.84
CA TYR A 112 7.31 18.04 -6.58
C TYR A 112 7.52 17.20 -7.84
N LEU A 113 7.30 17.75 -9.05
CA LEU A 113 7.56 17.03 -10.30
C LEU A 113 9.00 16.50 -10.40
N PHE A 114 9.96 17.20 -9.79
CA PHE A 114 11.35 16.75 -9.73
C PHE A 114 11.56 15.50 -8.85
N CYS A 115 10.61 15.16 -7.96
CA CYS A 115 10.66 13.96 -7.12
C CYS A 115 10.24 12.69 -7.87
N VAL A 116 9.83 12.78 -9.13
CA VAL A 116 9.36 11.63 -9.93
C VAL A 116 10.37 10.49 -9.93
N GLU A 117 11.66 10.80 -10.01
CA GLU A 117 12.75 9.82 -9.98
C GLU A 117 12.86 9.03 -8.67
N SER A 118 12.40 9.58 -7.55
CA SER A 118 12.49 8.95 -6.23
C SER A 118 11.36 7.96 -5.92
N PHE A 119 10.33 7.85 -6.75
CA PHE A 119 9.13 7.09 -6.39
C PHE A 119 9.32 5.58 -6.39
N ASN A 120 10.35 5.04 -7.06
CA ASN A 120 10.64 3.61 -6.93
C ASN A 120 11.16 3.29 -5.53
N GLU A 121 12.04 4.13 -5.00
CA GLU A 121 12.66 4.00 -3.69
C GLU A 121 11.62 4.20 -2.57
N ILE A 122 10.76 5.22 -2.71
CA ILE A 122 9.63 5.48 -1.81
C ILE A 122 8.68 4.27 -1.78
N ARG A 123 8.31 3.75 -2.96
CA ARG A 123 7.45 2.57 -3.08
C ARG A 123 8.01 1.36 -2.37
N ASP A 124 9.30 1.10 -2.54
CA ASP A 124 9.95 -0.06 -1.95
C ASP A 124 9.90 0.01 -0.42
N CYS A 125 10.10 1.20 0.18
CA CYS A 125 9.94 1.40 1.62
C CYS A 125 8.50 1.10 2.10
N PHE A 126 7.50 1.58 1.38
CA PHE A 126 6.10 1.30 1.70
C PHE A 126 5.78 -0.20 1.57
N MET A 127 6.29 -0.84 0.52
CA MET A 127 6.10 -2.26 0.27
C MET A 127 6.71 -3.10 1.40
N ASP A 128 7.98 -2.88 1.74
CA ASP A 128 8.70 -3.59 2.80
C ASP A 128 8.00 -3.48 4.16
N HIS A 129 7.44 -2.31 4.47
CA HIS A 129 6.71 -2.09 5.71
C HIS A 129 5.34 -2.79 5.67
N LEU A 130 4.60 -2.68 4.57
CA LEU A 130 3.28 -3.30 4.44
C LEU A 130 3.37 -4.84 4.36
N GLU A 131 4.47 -5.41 3.88
CA GLU A 131 4.72 -6.86 3.93
C GLU A 131 4.71 -7.39 5.37
N LYS A 132 5.25 -6.61 6.32
CA LYS A 132 5.45 -7.02 7.72
C LYS A 132 4.28 -6.64 8.63
N ASN A 133 3.36 -5.82 8.14
CA ASN A 133 2.27 -5.24 8.94
C ASN A 133 0.88 -5.61 8.37
N PRO A 134 -0.20 -5.52 9.16
CA PRO A 134 -1.55 -5.70 8.66
C PRO A 134 -1.96 -4.55 7.73
N ALA A 135 -2.98 -4.78 6.90
CA ALA A 135 -3.58 -3.72 6.07
C ALA A 135 -4.09 -2.55 6.93
N PHE A 136 -3.90 -1.32 6.45
CA PHE A 136 -4.46 -0.14 7.09
C PHE A 136 -5.98 -0.24 7.16
N LYS A 137 -6.57 0.21 8.27
CA LYS A 137 -8.02 0.26 8.48
C LYS A 137 -8.42 1.70 8.75
N LYS A 138 -8.97 2.37 7.74
CA LYS A 138 -9.45 3.75 7.91
C LYS A 138 -10.64 3.76 8.87
N LYS A 139 -10.58 4.66 9.85
CA LYS A 139 -11.68 4.94 10.78
C LYS A 139 -12.44 6.16 10.24
N TYR A 140 -13.76 6.09 10.28
CA TYR A 140 -14.68 7.18 9.92
C TYR A 140 -15.34 7.71 11.17
#